data_AF-A0A7S2CUH9-F1
#
_entry.id   AF-A0A7S2CUH9-F1
#
_cell.length_a   1.000
_cell.length_b   1.000
_cell.length_c   1.000
_cell.angle_alpha   90.00
_cell.angle_beta   90.00
_cell.angle_gamma   90.00
#
_symmetry.space_group_name_H-M   'P 1'
#
loop_
_entity.id
_entity.type
_entity.pdbx_description
1 polymer ?
#
loop_
_entity_poly.entity_id
_entity_poly.type
_entity_poly.pdbx_seq_one_letter_code
_entity_poly.pdbx_strand_id
1 'polypeptide(L)'
;NAGGLGILTGLTQPSPEDLRNEIRRCRQMTSKPFGVNLTILPALIPADYDAYVQVVCEEKVAMLEVAGGSPKKYMPMLKAAGVKVLHKSATVRHALKAQE
;
A
#
# COMPACT_ATOMS: atom_id res chain seq x y z
N ASN A 1 -2.84 -17.38 3.63
CA ASN A 1 -3.01 -18.86 3.68
C ASN A 1 -1.70 -19.64 3.78
N ALA A 2 -0.82 -19.65 2.78
CA ALA A 2 0.40 -20.48 2.73
C ALA A 2 1.61 -20.05 3.60
N GLY A 3 1.45 -19.09 4.52
CA GLY A 3 2.51 -18.64 5.43
C GLY A 3 3.38 -17.46 4.92
N GLY A 4 3.26 -17.09 3.64
CA GLY A 4 3.88 -15.89 3.10
C GLY A 4 3.10 -14.60 3.38
N LEU A 5 3.75 -13.46 3.12
CA LEU A 5 3.13 -12.13 3.13
C LEU A 5 2.46 -11.86 1.77
N GLY A 6 1.14 -12.11 1.70
CA GLY A 6 0.36 -11.79 0.50
C GLY A 6 0.22 -10.28 0.31
N ILE A 7 0.26 -9.81 -0.94
CA ILE A 7 0.16 -8.38 -1.29
C ILE A 7 -0.83 -8.22 -2.45
N LEU A 8 -1.88 -7.42 -2.25
CA LEU A 8 -2.77 -6.99 -3.33
C LEU A 8 -2.16 -5.82 -4.10
N THR A 9 -2.22 -5.82 -5.43
CA THR A 9 -1.77 -4.67 -6.23
C THR A 9 -2.86 -3.59 -6.25
N GLY A 10 -2.60 -2.45 -5.60
CA GLY A 10 -3.59 -1.38 -5.46
C GLY A 10 -4.00 -0.76 -6.78
N LEU A 11 -3.03 -0.44 -7.64
CA LEU A 11 -3.26 0.23 -8.93
C LEU A 11 -3.74 -0.69 -10.06
N THR A 12 -3.95 -1.98 -9.78
CA THR A 12 -4.74 -2.84 -10.69
C THR A 12 -6.24 -2.52 -10.57
N GLN A 13 -6.66 -1.92 -9.47
CA GLN A 13 -8.02 -1.48 -9.25
C GLN A 13 -8.22 -0.08 -9.88
N PRO A 14 -9.28 0.15 -10.68
CA PRO A 14 -9.43 1.37 -11.45
C PRO A 14 -9.84 2.58 -10.59
N SER A 15 -10.33 2.36 -9.37
CA SER A 15 -10.63 3.42 -8.41
C SER A 15 -10.27 3.02 -6.97
N PRO A 16 -10.21 3.99 -6.04
CA PRO A 16 -10.08 3.71 -4.60
C PRO A 16 -11.21 2.82 -4.06
N GLU A 17 -12.43 2.97 -4.55
CA GLU A 17 -13.55 2.14 -4.10
C GLU A 17 -13.43 0.70 -4.61
N ASP A 18 -12.90 0.51 -5.82
CA ASP A 18 -12.58 -0.84 -6.31
C ASP A 18 -11.47 -1.49 -5.49
N LEU A 19 -10.47 -0.72 -5.02
CA LEU A 19 -9.50 -1.23 -4.04
C LEU A 19 -10.18 -1.64 -2.74
N ARG A 20 -11.11 -0.84 -2.22
CA ARG A 20 -11.85 -1.19 -1.01
C ARG A 20 -12.61 -2.51 -1.18
N ASN A 21 -13.31 -2.65 -2.31
CA ASN A 21 -14.05 -3.86 -2.65
C ASN A 21 -13.13 -5.06 -2.76
N GLU A 22 -11.96 -4.91 -3.38
CA GLU A 22 -10.98 -5.99 -3.51
C GLU A 22 -10.37 -6.40 -2.16
N ILE A 23 -10.08 -5.44 -1.27
CA ILE A 23 -9.62 -5.72 0.11
C ILE A 23 -10.68 -6.55 0.84
N ARG A 24 -11.95 -6.16 0.74
CA ARG A 24 -13.07 -6.87 1.37
C ARG A 24 -13.27 -8.26 0.78
N ARG A 25 -13.16 -8.40 -0.55
CA ARG A 25 -13.20 -9.70 -1.23
C ARG A 25 -12.07 -10.61 -0.76
N CYS A 26 -10.84 -10.10 -0.66
CA CYS A 26 -9.70 -10.85 -0.16
C CYS A 26 -9.92 -11.36 1.28
N ARG A 27 -10.51 -10.53 2.16
CA ARG A 27 -10.87 -10.93 3.54
C ARG A 27 -11.89 -12.05 3.62
N GLN A 28 -12.77 -12.21 2.62
CA GLN A 28 -13.68 -13.35 2.56
C GLN A 28 -12.94 -14.67 2.26
N MET A 29 -11.72 -14.61 1.70
CA MET A 29 -10.92 -15.76 1.30
C MET A 29 -9.80 -16.11 2.30
N THR A 30 -9.52 -15.25 3.28
CA THR A 30 -8.46 -15.46 4.27
C THR A 30 -8.69 -14.65 5.54
N SER A 31 -8.45 -15.27 6.69
CA SER A 31 -8.35 -14.59 7.99
C SER A 31 -6.92 -14.12 8.32
N LYS A 32 -5.92 -14.57 7.56
CA LYS A 32 -4.51 -14.15 7.74
C LYS A 32 -4.31 -12.73 7.19
N PRO A 33 -3.42 -11.93 7.81
CA PRO A 33 -3.10 -10.58 7.33
C PRO A 33 -2.46 -10.60 5.94
N PHE A 34 -2.67 -9.53 5.20
CA PHE A 34 -2.07 -9.25 3.89
C PHE A 34 -1.77 -7.76 3.77
N GLY A 35 -0.91 -7.41 2.82
CA GLY A 35 -0.56 -6.04 2.47
C GLY A 35 -1.22 -5.57 1.17
N VAL A 36 -1.00 -4.30 0.85
CA VAL A 36 -1.33 -3.68 -0.44
C VAL A 36 -0.06 -3.05 -1.02
N ASN A 37 0.15 -3.11 -2.33
CA ASN A 37 1.19 -2.36 -3.05
C ASN A 37 0.61 -1.09 -3.68
N LEU A 38 1.32 0.03 -3.53
CA LEU A 38 1.14 1.22 -4.35
C LEU A 38 2.46 1.59 -5.04
N THR A 39 2.43 1.57 -6.37
CA THR A 39 3.59 1.91 -7.21
C THR A 39 3.44 3.35 -7.71
N ILE A 40 4.25 4.25 -7.15
CA ILE A 40 4.21 5.68 -7.46
C ILE A 40 5.24 5.96 -8.54
N LEU A 41 4.78 5.94 -9.80
CA LEU A 41 5.61 6.22 -10.98
C LEU A 41 5.04 7.40 -11.78
N PRO A 42 5.88 8.09 -12.58
CA PRO A 42 5.39 9.07 -13.54
C PRO A 42 4.38 8.41 -14.50
N ALA A 43 3.21 9.03 -14.66
CA ALA A 43 2.16 8.57 -15.55
C ALA A 43 1.51 9.77 -16.26
N LEU A 44 0.98 9.54 -17.46
CA LEU A 44 0.23 10.57 -18.21
C LEU A 44 -1.00 11.05 -17.45
N ILE A 45 -1.69 10.12 -16.79
CA ILE A 45 -2.81 10.38 -15.90
C ILE A 45 -2.44 9.78 -14.55
N PRO A 46 -2.06 10.59 -13.55
CA PRO A 46 -1.72 10.09 -12.23
C PRO A 46 -2.97 9.54 -11.53
N ALA A 47 -2.81 8.41 -10.84
CA ALA A 47 -3.82 7.91 -9.92
C ALA A 47 -3.99 8.85 -8.72
N ASP A 48 -5.15 8.82 -8.08
CA ASP A 48 -5.40 9.54 -6.84
C ASP A 48 -4.78 8.82 -5.63
N TYR A 49 -3.44 8.86 -5.54
CA TYR A 49 -2.69 8.16 -4.50
C TYR A 49 -3.17 8.50 -3.08
N ASP A 50 -3.65 9.72 -2.83
CA ASP A 50 -4.17 10.13 -1.53
C ASP A 50 -5.40 9.31 -1.15
N ALA A 51 -6.36 9.17 -2.07
CA ALA A 51 -7.55 8.36 -1.85
C ALA A 51 -7.24 6.86 -1.72
N TYR A 52 -6.30 6.33 -2.51
CA TYR A 52 -5.87 4.93 -2.37
C TYR A 52 -5.23 4.67 -1.00
N VAL A 53 -4.35 5.56 -0.52
CA VAL A 53 -3.74 5.43 0.81
C VAL A 53 -4.79 5.57 1.91
N GLN A 54 -5.77 6.46 1.75
CA GLN A 54 -6.89 6.59 2.68
C GLN A 54 -7.66 5.28 2.82
N VAL A 55 -8.00 4.62 1.70
CA VAL A 55 -8.66 3.30 1.72
C VAL A 55 -7.83 2.27 2.48
N VAL A 56 -6.51 2.21 2.24
CA VAL A 56 -5.59 1.31 2.94
C VAL A 56 -5.62 1.53 4.46
N CYS A 57 -5.67 2.80 4.89
CA CYS A 57 -5.73 3.19 6.30
C CYS A 57 -7.09 2.85 6.93
N GLU A 58 -8.19 3.23 6.28
CA GLU A 58 -9.55 2.99 6.77
C GLU A 58 -9.87 1.50 6.88
N GLU A 59 -9.47 0.72 5.87
CA GLU A 59 -9.63 -0.73 5.91
C GLU A 59 -8.61 -1.38 6.85
N LYS A 60 -7.62 -0.67 7.40
CA LYS A 60 -6.60 -1.19 8.34
C LYS A 60 -5.86 -2.40 7.77
N VAL A 61 -5.35 -2.27 6.56
CA VAL A 61 -4.49 -3.29 5.94
C VAL A 61 -3.23 -3.47 6.79
N ALA A 62 -2.70 -4.69 6.91
CA ALA A 62 -1.58 -4.94 7.83
C ALA A 62 -0.29 -4.20 7.43
N MET A 63 -0.06 -4.02 6.13
CA MET A 63 1.14 -3.41 5.59
C MET A 63 0.88 -2.74 4.23
N LEU A 64 1.49 -1.58 3.98
CA LEU A 64 1.57 -0.93 2.67
C LEU A 64 2.98 -1.06 2.11
N GLU A 65 3.12 -1.74 0.96
CA GLU A 65 4.33 -1.70 0.16
C GLU A 65 4.28 -0.48 -0.75
N VAL A 66 5.33 0.35 -0.73
CA VAL A 66 5.46 1.50 -1.62
C VAL A 66 6.68 1.32 -2.53
N ALA A 67 6.49 1.57 -3.82
CA ALA A 67 7.55 1.51 -4.83
C ALA A 67 7.64 2.83 -5.62
N GLY A 68 8.85 3.17 -6.06
CA GLY A 68 9.10 4.40 -6.83
C GLY A 68 9.22 5.63 -5.93
N GLY A 69 8.14 6.42 -5.82
CA GLY A 69 8.07 7.64 -5.02
C GLY A 69 8.12 7.44 -3.49
N SER A 70 8.25 8.55 -2.76
CA SER A 70 8.37 8.53 -1.29
C SER A 70 7.02 8.43 -0.57
N PRO A 71 6.88 7.57 0.45
CA PRO A 71 5.68 7.49 1.29
C PRO A 71 5.62 8.58 2.36
N LYS A 72 6.61 9.48 2.46
CA LYS A 72 6.80 10.40 3.59
C LYS A 72 5.55 11.20 3.95
N LYS A 73 4.82 11.71 2.94
CA LYS A 73 3.53 12.43 3.12
C LYS A 73 2.50 11.61 3.90
N TYR A 74 2.48 10.30 3.70
CA TYR A 74 1.48 9.37 4.23
C TYR A 74 1.90 8.73 5.55
N MET A 75 3.15 8.86 5.97
CA MET A 75 3.65 8.19 7.18
C MET A 75 2.84 8.53 8.44
N PRO A 76 2.39 9.78 8.69
CA PRO A 76 1.58 10.08 9.87
C PRO A 76 0.25 9.31 9.89
N MET A 77 -0.49 9.29 8.78
CA MET A 77 -1.78 8.58 8.71
C MET A 77 -1.62 7.05 8.75
N LEU A 78 -0.59 6.51 8.07
CA LEU A 78 -0.30 5.08 8.08
C LEU A 78 0.05 4.60 9.49
N LYS A 79 0.89 5.36 10.21
CA LYS A 79 1.23 5.09 11.61
C LYS A 79 0.00 5.16 12.51
N ALA A 80 -0.84 6.18 12.37
CA ALA A 80 -2.07 6.34 13.15
C ALA A 80 -3.07 5.18 12.92
N ALA A 81 -3.14 4.67 11.68
CA ALA A 81 -3.99 3.53 11.33
C ALA A 81 -3.39 2.16 11.72
N GLY A 82 -2.15 2.12 12.23
CA GLY A 82 -1.45 0.87 12.58
C GLY A 82 -0.90 0.10 11.38
N VAL A 83 -0.83 0.73 10.20
CA VAL A 83 -0.34 0.12 8.96
C VAL A 83 1.19 0.15 8.93
N LYS A 84 1.83 -1.01 8.80
CA LYS A 84 3.29 -1.08 8.59
C LYS A 84 3.66 -0.65 7.18
N VAL A 85 4.87 -0.14 6.97
CA VAL A 85 5.32 0.31 5.64
C VAL A 85 6.57 -0.45 5.22
N LEU A 86 6.55 -0.99 4.00
CA LEU A 86 7.72 -1.55 3.33
C LEU A 86 8.04 -0.70 2.11
N HIS A 87 9.18 -0.01 2.11
CA HIS A 87 9.61 0.79 0.96
C HIS A 87 10.55 -0.03 0.07
N LYS A 88 10.11 -0.30 -1.16
CA LYS A 88 10.90 -1.02 -2.16
C LYS A 88 11.88 -0.06 -2.82
N SER A 89 13.17 -0.33 -2.64
CA SER A 89 14.27 0.51 -3.11
C SER A 89 15.22 -0.25 -4.02
N ALA A 90 15.65 0.39 -5.10
CA ALA A 90 16.60 -0.16 -6.07
C ALA A 90 18.08 0.07 -5.69
N THR A 91 18.35 0.96 -4.73
CA THR A 91 19.72 1.31 -4.30
C THR A 91 19.81 1.46 -2.79
N VAL A 92 21.01 1.26 -2.25
CA VAL A 92 21.30 1.49 -0.82
C VAL A 92 20.99 2.93 -0.40
N ARG A 93 21.33 3.91 -1.25
CA ARG A 93 21.03 5.33 -1.00
C ARG A 93 19.52 5.56 -0.80
N HIS A 94 18.67 4.96 -1.63
CA HIS A 94 17.22 5.09 -1.50
C HIS A 94 16.68 4.35 -0.26
N ALA A 95 17.26 3.19 0.08
CA ALA A 95 16.89 2.45 1.29
C ALA A 95 17.21 3.25 2.56
N LEU A 96 18.41 3.84 2.65
CA LEU A 96 18.80 4.72 3.77
C LEU A 96 17.87 5.92 3.87
N LYS A 97 17.53 6.54 2.74
CA LYS A 97 16.61 7.69 2.75
C LYS A 97 15.21 7.33 3.24
N ALA A 98 14.74 6.12 2.96
CA ALA A 98 13.43 5.64 3.40
C ALA A 98 13.40 5.22 4.89
N GLN A 99 14.56 4.98 5.49
CA GLN A 99 14.70 4.65 6.92
C GLN A 99 14.53 5.89 7.82
N GLU A 100 14.90 7.08 7.33
CA GLU A 100 14.75 8.38 8.01
C GLU A 100 13.29 8.80 8.22
#